data_AF-A0A1T4KSJ7-F1
#
_entry.id   AF-A0A1T4KSJ7-F1
#
_cell.length_a   1.000
_cell.length_b   1.000
_cell.length_c   1.000
_cell.angle_alpha   90.00
_cell.angle_beta   90.00
_cell.angle_gamma   90.00
#
_symmetry.space_group_name_H-M   'P 1'
#
loop_
_entity.id
_entity.type
_entity.pdbx_description
1 polymer ?
#
loop_
_entity_poly.entity_id
_entity_poly.type
_entity_poly.pdbx_seq_one_letter_code
_entity_poly.pdbx_strand_id
1 'polypeptide(L)' 'MDQAEKVIMLIAAVLGVVSAVGIMLNVNKLREGLDTGDDRTTTRAITGIVINGVMAVAATGLGAHAIGLLGKIQF' A
#
# COMPACT_ATOMS: atom_id res chain seq x y z
N MET A 1 -10.96 -16.18 -15.40
CA MET A 1 -10.84 -15.59 -14.05
C MET A 1 -12.08 -15.91 -13.28
N ASP A 2 -11.92 -16.68 -12.22
CA ASP A 2 -13.00 -17.01 -11.29
C ASP A 2 -13.52 -15.71 -10.64
N GLN A 3 -14.78 -15.71 -10.20
CA GLN A 3 -15.41 -14.56 -9.55
C GLN A 3 -14.65 -14.17 -8.27
N ALA A 4 -14.08 -15.15 -7.57
CA ALA A 4 -13.19 -14.94 -6.43
C ALA A 4 -11.88 -14.22 -6.81
N GLU A 5 -11.22 -14.58 -7.91
CA GLU A 5 -9.98 -13.92 -8.36
C GLU A 5 -10.20 -12.46 -8.74
N LYS A 6 -11.34 -12.14 -9.38
CA LYS A 6 -11.69 -10.76 -9.73
C LYS A 6 -11.84 -9.90 -8.48
N VAL A 7 -12.46 -10.43 -7.43
CA VAL A 7 -12.63 -9.74 -6.15
C VAL A 7 -11.28 -9.54 -5.45
N ILE A 8 -10.40 -10.55 -5.44
CA ILE A 8 -9.06 -10.44 -4.84
C ILE A 8 -8.22 -9.39 -5.57
N MET A 9 -8.21 -9.38 -6.90
CA MET A 9 -7.50 -8.34 -7.67
C MET A 9 -8.06 -6.94 -7.41
N LEU A 10 -9.38 -6.79 -7.32
CA LEU A 10 -10.00 -5.51 -7.02
C LEU A 10 -9.56 -5.01 -5.64
N ILE A 11 -9.57 -5.88 -4.62
CA ILE A 11 -9.11 -5.55 -3.26
C ILE A 11 -7.63 -5.17 -3.27
N ALA A 12 -6.78 -5.94 -3.96
CA ALA A 12 -5.36 -5.65 -4.06
C ALA A 12 -5.10 -4.29 -4.75
N ALA A 13 -5.83 -3.97 -5.82
CA ALA A 13 -5.73 -2.70 -6.51
C ALA A 13 -6.15 -1.52 -5.60
N VAL A 14 -7.28 -1.65 -4.90
CA VAL A 14 -7.76 -0.63 -3.96
C VAL A 14 -6.76 -0.42 -2.82
N LEU A 15 -6.28 -1.50 -2.20
CA LEU A 15 -5.27 -1.43 -1.14
C LEU A 15 -3.97 -0.78 -1.62
N GLY A 16 -3.52 -1.09 -2.84
CA GLY A 16 -2.34 -0.47 -3.45
C GLY A 16 -2.49 1.04 -3.62
N VAL A 17 -3.64 1.51 -4.12
CA VAL A 17 -3.90 2.94 -4.30
C VAL A 17 -4.01 3.65 -2.95
N VAL A 18 -4.78 3.08 -2.01
CA VAL A 18 -4.98 3.69 -0.68
C VAL A 18 -3.66 3.78 0.09
N SER A 19 -2.83 2.74 0.04
CA SER A 19 -1.52 2.75 0.70
C SER A 19 -0.57 3.77 0.06
N ALA A 20 -0.54 3.89 -1.28
CA ALA A 20 0.28 4.90 -1.95
C ALA A 20 -0.12 6.33 -1.56
N VAL A 21 -1.42 6.64 -1.53
CA VAL A 21 -1.92 7.95 -1.08
C VAL A 21 -1.59 8.18 0.39
N GLY A 22 -1.76 7.16 1.24
CA GLY A 22 -1.41 7.21 2.65
C GLY A 22 0.07 7.51 2.89
N ILE A 23 0.97 6.94 2.09
CA ILE A 23 2.41 7.25 2.14
C ILE A 23 2.63 8.72 1.80
N MET A 24 2.09 9.22 0.68
CA MET A 24 2.28 10.62 0.28
C MET A 24 1.79 11.61 1.34
N LEU A 25 0.63 11.37 1.93
CA LEU A 25 0.09 12.22 3.00
C LEU A 25 0.98 12.23 4.24
N ASN A 26 1.54 11.07 4.61
CA ASN A 26 2.46 11.00 5.75
C ASN A 26 3.84 11.58 5.43
N VAL A 27 4.32 11.51 4.18
CA VAL A 27 5.54 12.22 3.76
C VAL A 27 5.36 13.73 3.88
N ASN A 28 4.19 14.27 3.52
CA ASN A 28 3.90 15.69 3.72
C ASN A 28 3.89 16.07 5.21
N LYS A 29 3.27 15.25 6.07
CA LYS A 29 3.30 15.45 7.54
C LYS A 29 4.69 15.32 8.13
N LEU A 30 5.53 14.42 7.58
CA LEU A 30 6.92 14.29 8.00
C LEU A 30 7.68 15.57 7.71
N ARG A 31 7.53 16.11 6.50
CA ARG A 31 8.13 17.40 6.13
C ARG A 31 7.64 18.52 7.04
N GLU A 32 6.34 18.60 7.30
CA GLU A 32 5.75 19.60 8.21
C GLU A 32 6.32 19.47 9.64
N GLY A 33 6.42 18.25 10.17
CA GLY A 33 7.01 17.99 11.49
C GLY A 33 8.49 18.37 11.57
N LEU A 34 9.25 18.16 10.50
CA LEU A 34 10.66 18.56 10.41
C LEU A 34 10.82 20.08 10.29
N ASP A 35 9.98 20.74 9.49
CA ASP A 35 10.01 22.20 9.30
C ASP A 35 9.60 22.96 10.56
N THR A 36 8.69 22.38 11.37
CA THR A 36 8.17 22.97 12.61
C THR A 36 8.92 22.54 13.87
N GLY A 37 9.81 21.55 13.78
CA GLY A 37 10.51 20.96 14.93
C GLY A 37 9.59 20.16 15.88
N ASP A 38 8.42 19.71 15.41
CA ASP A 38 7.49 18.89 16.19
C ASP A 38 7.81 17.40 16.04
N ASP A 39 8.59 16.88 16.97
CA ASP A 39 8.99 15.46 17.04
C ASP A 39 7.79 14.50 17.10
N ARG A 40 6.65 14.92 17.67
CA ARG A 40 5.45 14.08 17.76
C ARG A 40 4.82 13.91 16.37
N THR A 41 4.77 14.97 15.58
CA THR A 41 4.26 14.93 14.21
C THR A 41 5.19 14.13 13.30
N THR A 42 6.50 14.32 13.42
CA THR A 42 7.54 13.54 12.73
C THR A 42 7.42 12.04 13.04
N THR A 43 7.33 11.65 14.31
CA THR A 43 7.23 10.24 14.72
C THR A 43 5.95 9.57 14.20
N ARG A 44 4.82 10.29 14.27
CA ARG A 44 3.54 9.79 13.75
C ARG A 44 3.55 9.64 12.23
N ALA A 45 4.17 10.58 11.54
CA ALA A 45 4.33 10.53 10.10
C ALA A 45 5.19 9.33 9.67
N ILE A 46 6.34 9.10 10.33
CA ILE A 46 7.19 7.92 10.08
C ILE A 46 6.41 6.64 10.32
N THR A 47 5.70 6.52 11.44
CA THR A 47 4.86 5.35 11.74
C THR A 47 3.79 5.13 10.66
N GLY A 48 3.16 6.21 10.21
CA GLY A 48 2.19 6.18 9.11
C GLY A 48 2.78 5.72 7.79
N ILE A 49 4.01 6.15 7.46
CA ILE A 49 4.73 5.68 6.26
C ILE A 49 5.01 4.19 6.37
N VAL A 50 5.50 3.70 7.52
CA VAL A 50 5.81 2.28 7.73
C VAL A 50 4.57 1.41 7.59
N ILE A 51 3.47 1.77 8.26
CA ILE A 51 2.22 1.00 8.19
C ILE A 51 1.69 0.95 6.75
N ASN A 52 1.64 2.10 6.07
CA ASN A 52 1.19 2.11 4.68
C ASN A 52 2.16 1.38 3.74
N GLY A 53 3.47 1.40 4.02
CA GLY A 53 4.47 0.62 3.31
C GLY A 53 4.23 -0.89 3.42
N VAL A 54 3.92 -1.39 4.62
CA VAL A 54 3.55 -2.80 4.82
C VAL A 54 2.27 -3.14 4.03
N MET A 55 1.28 -2.26 4.04
CA MET A 55 0.03 -2.46 3.27
C MET A 55 0.27 -2.46 1.76
N ALA A 56 1.18 -1.62 1.25
CA ALA A 56 1.56 -1.61 -0.15
C ALA A 56 2.26 -2.92 -0.55
N VAL A 57 3.16 -3.43 0.29
CA VAL A 57 3.81 -4.73 0.09
C VAL A 57 2.76 -5.85 0.07
N ALA A 58 1.81 -5.87 1.01
CA ALA A 58 0.73 -6.84 1.03
C ALA A 58 -0.13 -6.78 -0.25
N ALA A 59 -0.46 -5.58 -0.73
CA ALA A 59 -1.19 -5.39 -1.98
C ALA A 59 -0.43 -5.94 -3.20
N THR A 60 0.88 -5.70 -3.29
CA THR A 60 1.71 -6.26 -4.37
C THR A 60 1.84 -7.78 -4.29
N GLY A 61 1.93 -8.36 -3.08
CA GLY A 61 1.95 -9.81 -2.89
C GLY A 61 0.65 -10.48 -3.33
N LEU A 62 -0.51 -9.89 -3.00
CA LEU A 62 -1.81 -10.36 -3.46
C LEU A 62 -1.95 -10.25 -4.99
N GLY A 63 -1.48 -9.15 -5.58
CA GLY A 63 -1.46 -8.96 -7.03
C GLY A 63 -0.56 -9.97 -7.76
N ALA A 64 0.65 -10.20 -7.24
CA ALA A 64 1.59 -11.18 -7.81
C ALA A 64 1.06 -12.61 -7.71
N HIS A 65 0.37 -12.97 -6.62
CA HIS A 65 -0.28 -14.27 -6.48
C HIS A 65 -1.41 -14.45 -7.52
N ALA A 66 -2.23 -13.43 -7.74
CA ALA A 66 -3.28 -13.46 -8.77
C ALA A 66 -2.69 -13.61 -10.19
N ILE A 67 -1.59 -12.91 -10.50
CA ILE A 67 -0.89 -13.02 -11.80
C ILE A 67 -0.21 -14.39 -11.93
N GLY A 68 0.37 -14.93 -10.87
CA GLY A 68 1.01 -16.25 -10.86
C GLY A 68 0.04 -17.41 -11.08
N LEU A 69 -1.21 -17.28 -10.63
CA LEU A 69 -2.28 -18.22 -10.95
C LEU A 69 -2.69 -18.14 -12.43
N LEU A 70 -2.81 -16.93 -12.98
CA LEU A 70 -3.08 -16.72 -14.41
C LEU A 70 -1.99 -17.30 -15.32
N GLY A 71 -0.71 -17.18 -14.94
CA GLY A 71 0.41 -17.72 -15.70
C GLY A 71 0.53 -19.25 -15.69
N LYS A 72 -0.16 -19.93 -14.75
CA LYS A 72 -0.25 -21.40 -14.71
C LYS A 72 -1.40 -21.96 -15.56
N ILE A 73 -2.28 -21.12 -16.11
CA ILE A 73 -3.28 -21.52 -17.10
C ILE A 73 -2.58 -21.51 -18.47
N GLN A 74 -1.90 -22.60 -18.80
CA GLN A 74 -1.37 -22.84 -20.16
C GLN A 74 -2.49 -23.41 -21.04
N PHE A 75 -2.75 -22.77 -22.18
CA PHE A 75 -3.48 -23.39 -23.30
C PHE A 75 -2.61 -24.45 -23.97
#